data_AF-A0A7K2Z265-F1
#
_entry.id   AF-A0A7K2Z265-F1
#
_cell.length_a   1.000
_cell.length_b   1.000
_cell.length_c   1.000
_cell.angle_alpha   90.00
_cell.angle_beta   90.00
_cell.angle_gamma   90.00
#
_symmetry.space_group_name_H-M   'P 1'
#
loop_
_entity.id
_entity.type
_entity.pdbx_description
1 polymer ?
#
loop_
_entity_poly.entity_id
_entity_poly.type
_entity_poly.pdbx_seq_one_letter_code
_entity_poly.pdbx_strand_id
1 'polypeptide(L)'
;LGLAVSLVVNAEPAADALARLADTRRPDASGGLVFGCLLYLADHQDAARFWWQFAAGCGNRTAANCLSLHHRSHGQSRDADHWRAQSATLRKSAVAHPPCREDGRPLLADRIRYGLLAACNRGADPRLPAAVEAVLRRLAADADDEDFGGIPRPTADLPTELANVPVPAGVDDIDLHHTGTGQSLRATAP
;
A
#
# COMPACT_ATOMS: atom_id res chain seq x y z
N LEU A 1 -7.83 5.15 -5.41
CA LEU A 1 -6.45 4.63 -5.37
C LEU A 1 -6.08 4.10 -3.98
N GLY A 2 -6.28 4.88 -2.91
CA GLY A 2 -5.97 4.50 -1.51
C GLY A 2 -6.41 3.08 -1.09
N LEU A 3 -7.64 2.67 -1.39
CA LEU A 3 -8.11 1.31 -1.08
C LEU A 3 -7.31 0.23 -1.82
N ALA A 4 -7.00 0.43 -3.10
CA ALA A 4 -6.29 -0.57 -3.89
C ALA A 4 -4.86 -0.80 -3.37
N VAL A 5 -4.13 0.28 -3.07
CA VAL A 5 -2.77 0.19 -2.51
C VAL A 5 -2.78 -0.40 -1.10
N SER A 6 -3.80 -0.09 -0.29
CA SER A 6 -3.99 -0.67 1.05
C SER A 6 -4.24 -2.18 0.98
N LEU A 7 -5.04 -2.65 0.02
CA LEU A 7 -5.28 -4.09 -0.16
C LEU A 7 -4.02 -4.84 -0.59
N VAL A 8 -3.18 -4.22 -1.42
CA VAL A 8 -1.91 -4.81 -1.86
C VAL A 8 -0.95 -5.01 -0.69
N VAL A 9 -0.73 -3.99 0.14
CA VAL A 9 0.19 -4.10 1.30
C VAL A 9 -0.33 -5.02 2.40
N ASN A 10 -1.64 -5.29 2.40
CA ASN A 10 -2.31 -6.21 3.32
C ASN A 10 -2.39 -7.65 2.79
N ALA A 11 -1.96 -7.90 1.56
CA ALA A 11 -1.98 -9.24 1.00
C ALA A 11 -0.97 -10.13 1.73
N GLU A 12 -1.36 -11.37 2.00
CA GLU A 12 -0.52 -12.38 2.67
C GLU A 12 0.88 -12.54 2.05
N PRO A 13 1.06 -12.63 0.72
CA PRO A 13 2.40 -12.77 0.12
C PRO A 13 3.18 -11.45 0.01
N ALA A 14 2.71 -10.34 0.58
CA ALA A 14 3.34 -9.03 0.38
C ALA A 14 4.74 -8.93 0.98
N ALA A 15 4.97 -9.57 2.15
CA ALA A 15 6.28 -9.59 2.80
C ALA A 15 7.31 -10.35 1.97
N ASP A 16 6.94 -11.56 1.50
CA ASP A 16 7.83 -12.41 0.72
C ASP A 16 8.10 -11.82 -0.66
N ALA A 17 7.10 -11.23 -1.30
CA ALA A 17 7.27 -10.51 -2.55
C ALA A 17 8.28 -9.35 -2.42
N LEU A 18 8.18 -8.58 -1.32
CA LEU A 18 9.12 -7.49 -1.06
C LEU A 18 10.54 -8.02 -0.76
N ALA A 19 10.68 -9.12 -0.02
CA ALA A 19 11.96 -9.78 0.22
C ALA A 19 12.60 -10.27 -1.08
N ARG A 20 11.82 -10.88 -1.97
CA ARG A 20 12.28 -11.33 -3.30
C ARG A 20 12.73 -10.19 -4.19
N LEU A 21 12.07 -9.03 -4.12
CA LEU A 21 12.53 -7.85 -4.86
C LEU A 21 13.89 -7.36 -4.37
N ALA A 22 14.14 -7.44 -3.05
CA ALA A 22 15.41 -7.03 -2.47
C ALA A 22 16.55 -8.03 -2.75
N ASP A 23 16.24 -9.32 -2.94
CA ASP A 23 17.18 -10.32 -3.45
C ASP A 23 17.38 -10.08 -4.97
N THR A 24 18.35 -9.21 -5.33
CA THR A 24 18.61 -8.66 -6.69
C THR A 24 18.84 -9.69 -7.81
N ARG A 25 18.75 -10.99 -7.51
CA ARG A 25 18.96 -12.10 -8.43
C ARG A 25 17.97 -12.12 -9.59
N ARG A 26 16.73 -11.65 -9.40
CA ARG A 26 15.71 -11.55 -10.45
C ARG A 26 14.72 -10.40 -10.19
N PRO A 27 14.21 -9.72 -11.23
CA PRO A 27 13.15 -8.74 -11.06
C PRO A 27 11.87 -9.43 -10.55
N ASP A 28 11.37 -9.02 -9.38
CA ASP A 28 10.09 -9.50 -8.84
C ASP A 28 8.99 -8.45 -9.06
N ALA A 29 8.08 -8.75 -9.98
CA ALA A 29 6.98 -7.86 -10.35
C ALA A 29 5.96 -7.64 -9.21
N SER A 30 5.83 -8.60 -8.29
CA SER A 30 4.92 -8.51 -7.14
C SER A 30 5.52 -7.65 -6.04
N GLY A 31 6.82 -7.78 -5.79
CA GLY A 31 7.56 -6.94 -4.86
C GLY A 31 7.62 -5.50 -5.34
N GLY A 32 7.80 -5.27 -6.65
CA GLY A 32 7.76 -3.92 -7.23
C GLY A 32 6.41 -3.24 -7.03
N LEU A 33 5.32 -4.01 -7.19
CA LEU A 33 3.97 -3.53 -6.88
C LEU A 33 3.83 -3.17 -5.40
N VAL A 34 4.20 -4.08 -4.49
CA VAL A 34 4.09 -3.87 -3.03
C VAL A 34 4.89 -2.66 -2.58
N PHE A 35 6.13 -2.55 -3.05
CA PHE A 35 7.01 -1.44 -2.70
C PHE A 35 6.49 -0.10 -3.22
N GLY A 36 6.00 -0.05 -4.47
CA GLY A 36 5.33 1.13 -4.99
C GLY A 36 4.09 1.53 -4.17
N CYS A 37 3.32 0.56 -3.67
CA CYS A 37 2.18 0.83 -2.79
C CYS A 37 2.61 1.39 -1.42
N LEU A 38 3.69 0.87 -0.82
CA LEU A 38 4.25 1.42 0.42
C LEU A 38 4.71 2.87 0.23
N LEU A 39 5.44 3.15 -0.85
CA LEU A 39 5.92 4.49 -1.18
C LEU A 39 4.77 5.47 -1.39
N TYR A 40 3.70 5.06 -2.07
CA TYR A 40 2.51 5.90 -2.24
C TYR A 40 1.87 6.25 -0.88
N LEU A 41 1.72 5.25 0.01
CA LEU A 41 1.13 5.48 1.34
C LEU A 41 2.02 6.34 2.25
N ALA A 42 3.31 6.44 1.94
CA ALA A 42 4.30 7.31 2.59
C ALA A 42 4.54 8.63 1.83
N ASP A 43 3.65 9.01 0.91
CA ASP A 43 3.71 10.26 0.12
C ASP A 43 4.87 10.39 -0.88
N HIS A 44 5.58 9.30 -1.17
CA HIS A 44 6.63 9.26 -2.20
C HIS A 44 6.05 8.91 -3.58
N GLN A 45 5.22 9.80 -4.13
CA GLN A 45 4.42 9.53 -5.33
C GLN A 45 5.25 9.26 -6.59
N ASP A 46 6.34 10.00 -6.81
CA ASP A 46 7.21 9.80 -7.98
C ASP A 46 7.91 8.44 -7.94
N ALA A 47 8.43 8.06 -6.77
CA ALA A 47 9.05 6.76 -6.55
C ALA A 47 8.01 5.63 -6.69
N ALA A 48 6.80 5.83 -6.16
CA ALA A 48 5.70 4.88 -6.34
C ALA A 48 5.37 4.65 -7.82
N ARG A 49 5.30 5.74 -8.61
CA ARG A 49 5.05 5.66 -10.06
C ARG A 49 6.14 4.86 -10.76
N PHE A 50 7.41 5.10 -10.45
CA PHE A 50 8.52 4.34 -11.01
C PHE A 50 8.38 2.84 -10.76
N TRP A 51 8.13 2.45 -9.50
CA TRP A 51 8.02 1.04 -9.13
C TRP A 51 6.79 0.37 -9.72
N TRP A 52 5.68 1.08 -9.89
CA TRP A 52 4.53 0.55 -10.62
C TRP A 52 4.81 0.39 -12.11
N GLN A 53 5.57 1.31 -12.75
CA GLN A 53 5.96 1.16 -14.15
C GLN A 53 6.88 -0.04 -14.34
N PHE A 54 7.87 -0.22 -13.46
CA PHE A 54 8.73 -1.40 -13.40
C PHE A 54 7.89 -2.68 -13.30
N ALA A 55 7.01 -2.77 -12.29
CA ALA A 55 6.19 -3.95 -12.06
C ALA A 55 5.24 -4.25 -13.23
N ALA A 56 4.63 -3.22 -13.83
CA ALA A 56 3.78 -3.37 -15.00
C ALA A 56 4.58 -3.83 -16.24
N GLY A 57 5.80 -3.33 -16.42
CA GLY A 57 6.74 -3.79 -17.44
C GLY A 57 7.13 -5.27 -17.27
N CYS A 58 7.24 -5.73 -16.02
CA CYS A 58 7.43 -7.14 -15.68
C CYS A 58 6.13 -7.97 -15.70
N GLY A 59 5.01 -7.42 -16.19
CA GLY A 59 3.76 -8.15 -16.40
C GLY A 59 2.74 -8.09 -15.26
N ASN A 60 2.96 -7.26 -14.23
CA ASN A 60 2.01 -7.12 -13.13
C ASN A 60 0.79 -6.27 -13.52
N ARG A 61 -0.35 -6.94 -13.74
CA ARG A 61 -1.63 -6.29 -14.09
C ARG A 61 -2.12 -5.30 -13.04
N THR A 62 -1.85 -5.56 -11.76
CA THR A 62 -2.33 -4.75 -10.63
C THR A 62 -1.53 -3.45 -10.55
N ALA A 63 -0.23 -3.48 -10.88
CA ALA A 63 0.59 -2.28 -11.00
C ALA A 63 0.10 -1.38 -12.14
N ALA A 64 -0.20 -1.95 -13.31
CA ALA A 64 -0.82 -1.21 -14.42
C ALA A 64 -2.18 -0.59 -14.02
N ASN A 65 -2.99 -1.31 -13.23
CA ASN A 65 -4.24 -0.75 -12.70
C ASN A 65 -4.00 0.40 -11.70
N CYS A 66 -2.98 0.30 -10.84
CA CYS A 66 -2.60 1.38 -9.92
C CYS A 66 -2.15 2.64 -10.69
N LEU A 67 -1.36 2.50 -11.74
CA LEU A 67 -0.98 3.60 -12.62
C LEU A 67 -2.21 4.25 -13.28
N SER A 68 -3.14 3.46 -13.80
CA SER A 68 -4.38 3.99 -14.36
C SER A 68 -5.15 4.84 -13.34
N LEU A 69 -5.31 4.33 -12.12
CA LEU A 69 -6.01 5.03 -11.05
C LEU A 69 -5.27 6.30 -10.60
N HIS A 70 -3.93 6.27 -10.57
CA HIS A 70 -3.08 7.43 -10.27
C HIS A 70 -3.24 8.53 -11.33
N HIS A 71 -3.08 8.19 -12.61
CA HIS A 71 -3.27 9.16 -13.68
C HIS A 71 -4.69 9.75 -13.68
N ARG A 72 -5.72 8.97 -13.33
CA ARG A 72 -7.10 9.50 -13.17
C ARG A 72 -7.21 10.51 -12.03
N SER A 73 -6.59 10.27 -10.87
CA SER A 73 -6.63 11.24 -9.77
C SER A 73 -5.90 12.54 -10.08
N HIS A 74 -4.97 12.52 -11.03
CA HIS A 74 -4.26 13.71 -11.53
C HIS A 74 -4.87 14.32 -12.80
N GLY A 75 -6.05 13.85 -13.26
CA GLY A 75 -6.73 14.37 -14.45
C GLY A 75 -6.07 14.01 -15.80
N GLN A 76 -5.13 13.07 -15.80
CA GLN A 76 -4.35 12.65 -16.97
C GLN A 76 -5.07 11.50 -17.70
N SER A 77 -6.16 11.81 -18.38
CA SER A 77 -7.07 10.80 -18.98
C SER A 77 -6.41 9.89 -20.01
N ARG A 78 -5.51 10.42 -20.84
CA ARG A 78 -4.82 9.63 -21.89
C ARG A 78 -3.94 8.54 -21.29
N ASP A 79 -3.11 8.89 -20.33
CA ASP A 79 -2.22 7.94 -19.66
C ASP A 79 -3.03 6.94 -18.82
N ALA A 80 -4.08 7.42 -18.15
CA ALA A 80 -5.00 6.58 -17.42
C ALA A 80 -5.61 5.46 -18.29
N ASP A 81 -6.04 5.79 -19.51
CA ASP A 81 -6.66 4.82 -20.41
C ASP A 81 -5.63 3.89 -21.05
N HIS A 82 -4.43 4.39 -21.35
CA HIS A 82 -3.30 3.55 -21.77
C HIS A 82 -3.00 2.44 -20.76
N TRP A 83 -2.78 2.80 -19.49
CA TRP A 83 -2.48 1.84 -18.44
C TRP A 83 -3.66 0.92 -18.11
N ARG A 84 -4.90 1.41 -18.27
CA ARG A 84 -6.10 0.57 -18.14
C ARG A 84 -6.16 -0.50 -19.22
N ALA A 85 -5.86 -0.14 -20.46
CA ALA A 85 -5.81 -1.08 -21.58
C ALA A 85 -4.69 -2.11 -21.37
N GLN A 86 -3.51 -1.67 -20.93
CA GLN A 86 -2.40 -2.57 -20.61
C GLN A 86 -2.76 -3.55 -19.48
N SER A 87 -3.40 -3.08 -18.40
CA SER A 87 -3.89 -3.95 -17.32
C SER A 87 -4.87 -5.01 -17.83
N ALA A 88 -5.79 -4.63 -18.72
CA ALA A 88 -6.74 -5.56 -19.35
C ALA A 88 -6.05 -6.61 -20.24
N THR A 89 -5.03 -6.22 -21.00
CA THR A 89 -4.22 -7.13 -21.81
C THR A 89 -3.46 -8.13 -20.92
N LEU A 90 -2.76 -7.65 -19.90
CA LEU A 90 -2.03 -8.49 -18.95
C LEU A 90 -2.94 -9.48 -18.22
N ARG A 91 -4.18 -9.08 -17.90
CA ARG A 91 -5.18 -9.97 -17.29
C ARG A 91 -5.56 -11.14 -18.19
N LYS A 92 -5.60 -10.94 -19.51
CA LYS A 92 -5.91 -12.01 -20.49
C LYS A 92 -4.76 -12.98 -20.67
N SER A 93 -3.52 -12.51 -20.52
CA SER A 93 -2.31 -13.32 -20.65
C SER A 93 -1.89 -14.01 -19.34
N ALA A 94 -2.57 -13.73 -18.23
CA ALA A 94 -2.22 -14.30 -16.94
C ALA A 94 -2.50 -15.80 -16.91
N VAL A 95 -1.43 -16.61 -16.85
CA VAL A 95 -1.53 -18.03 -16.53
C VAL A 95 -1.86 -18.14 -15.04
N ALA A 96 -2.99 -18.77 -14.71
CA ALA A 96 -3.37 -19.03 -13.34
C ALA A 96 -2.29 -19.87 -12.66
N HIS A 97 -1.52 -19.25 -11.77
CA HIS A 97 -0.62 -19.98 -10.88
C HIS A 97 -1.43 -20.49 -9.70
N PRO A 98 -1.27 -21.76 -9.29
CA PRO A 98 -1.86 -22.24 -8.05
C PRO A 98 -1.38 -21.35 -6.90
N PRO A 99 -2.21 -21.09 -5.88
CA PRO A 99 -1.77 -20.33 -4.73
C PRO A 99 -0.61 -21.09 -4.09
N CYS A 100 0.60 -20.55 -4.22
CA CYS A 100 1.69 -20.92 -3.34
C CYS A 100 1.20 -20.62 -1.93
N ARG A 101 1.04 -21.65 -1.09
CA ARG A 101 0.81 -21.45 0.34
C ARG A 101 2.13 -20.97 0.91
N GLU A 102 2.34 -19.67 0.81
CA GLU A 102 3.42 -19.00 1.53
C GLU A 102 2.88 -18.83 2.95
N ASP A 103 3.58 -19.37 3.96
CA ASP A 103 3.29 -19.09 5.37
C ASP A 103 3.63 -17.62 5.63
N GLY A 104 2.72 -16.75 5.19
CA GLY A 104 3.00 -15.35 4.97
C GLY A 104 2.93 -14.59 6.28
N ARG A 105 4.10 -14.27 6.84
CA ARG A 105 4.12 -13.24 7.88
C ARG A 105 3.54 -11.95 7.29
N PRO A 106 2.67 -11.23 8.01
CA PRO A 106 2.14 -9.98 7.50
C PRO A 106 3.28 -8.97 7.31
N LEU A 107 3.22 -8.20 6.22
CA LEU A 107 4.20 -7.15 5.92
C LEU A 107 4.18 -6.02 6.97
N LEU A 108 3.00 -5.71 7.49
CA LEU A 108 2.75 -4.66 8.46
C LEU A 108 2.03 -5.23 9.69
N ALA A 109 2.30 -4.65 10.86
CA ALA A 109 1.58 -5.00 12.08
C ALA A 109 0.06 -4.80 11.94
N ASP A 110 -0.73 -5.66 12.59
CA ASP A 110 -2.19 -5.71 12.51
C ASP A 110 -2.86 -4.35 12.69
N ARG A 111 -2.43 -3.59 13.69
CA ARG A 111 -2.97 -2.25 13.96
C ARG A 111 -2.81 -1.29 12.78
N ILE A 112 -1.69 -1.36 12.07
CA ILE A 112 -1.42 -0.55 10.87
C ILE A 112 -2.33 -1.03 9.72
N ARG A 113 -2.40 -2.35 9.52
CA ARG A 113 -3.24 -2.98 8.50
C ARG A 113 -4.71 -2.57 8.64
N TYR A 114 -5.26 -2.73 9.84
CA TYR A 114 -6.63 -2.35 10.15
C TYR A 114 -6.83 -0.83 10.09
N GLY A 115 -5.85 -0.04 10.52
CA GLY A 115 -5.89 1.42 10.41
C GLY A 115 -6.04 1.91 8.96
N LEU A 116 -5.27 1.34 8.04
CA LEU A 116 -5.34 1.66 6.61
C LEU A 116 -6.71 1.31 6.01
N LEU A 117 -7.22 0.11 6.30
CA LEU A 117 -8.54 -0.33 5.82
C LEU A 117 -9.67 0.52 6.42
N ALA A 118 -9.59 0.85 7.71
CA ALA A 118 -10.57 1.70 8.38
C ALA A 118 -10.58 3.13 7.82
N ALA A 119 -9.42 3.70 7.51
CA ALA A 119 -9.32 4.99 6.84
C ALA A 119 -10.01 4.97 5.46
N CYS A 120 -9.75 3.92 4.67
CA CYS A 120 -10.41 3.74 3.37
C CYS A 120 -11.94 3.63 3.51
N ASN A 121 -12.43 2.88 4.50
CA ASN A 121 -13.87 2.72 4.73
C ASN A 121 -14.57 4.02 5.14
N ARG A 122 -13.85 4.96 5.76
CA ARG A 122 -14.35 6.31 6.08
C ARG A 122 -14.22 7.30 4.92
N GLY A 123 -13.69 6.88 3.77
CA GLY A 123 -13.42 7.76 2.64
C GLY A 123 -12.23 8.69 2.83
N ALA A 124 -11.39 8.45 3.86
CA ALA A 124 -10.16 9.20 4.09
C ALA A 124 -9.01 8.63 3.24
N ASP A 125 -7.99 9.46 2.98
CA ASP A 125 -6.77 9.01 2.32
C ASP A 125 -5.92 8.18 3.31
N PRO A 126 -5.64 6.90 3.02
CA PRO A 126 -4.86 6.07 3.92
C PRO A 126 -3.39 6.51 3.92
N ARG A 127 -2.83 6.70 5.13
CA ARG A 127 -1.43 7.08 5.34
C ARG A 127 -0.74 6.13 6.30
N LEU A 128 0.54 5.90 6.09
CA LEU A 128 1.35 5.10 6.99
C LEU A 128 1.65 5.91 8.28
N PRO A 129 1.83 5.23 9.43
CA PRO A 129 2.31 5.91 10.63
C PRO A 129 3.73 6.47 10.42
N ALA A 130 4.03 7.59 11.08
CA ALA A 130 5.32 8.27 10.98
C ALA A 130 6.55 7.36 11.21
N ALA A 131 6.41 6.34 12.08
CA ALA A 131 7.48 5.38 12.33
C ALA A 131 7.80 4.51 11.09
N VAL A 132 6.77 4.10 10.33
CA VAL A 132 6.97 3.37 9.07
C VAL A 132 7.50 4.30 7.98
N GLU A 133 6.95 5.52 7.90
CA GLU A 133 7.44 6.53 6.95
C GLU A 133 8.93 6.85 7.17
N ALA A 134 9.39 6.87 8.43
CA ALA A 134 10.80 7.11 8.76
C ALA A 134 11.73 6.02 8.21
N VAL A 135 11.29 4.75 8.21
CA VAL A 135 12.04 3.64 7.62
C VAL A 135 12.16 3.84 6.10
N LEU A 136 11.05 4.16 5.43
CA LEU A 136 11.04 4.39 3.98
C LEU A 136 11.83 5.65 3.58
N ARG A 137 11.78 6.70 4.39
CA ARG A 137 12.54 7.94 4.17
C ARG A 137 14.05 7.73 4.27
N ARG A 138 14.50 6.84 5.17
CA ARG A 138 15.92 6.46 5.26
C ARG A 138 16.39 5.84 3.95
N LEU A 139 15.62 4.91 3.39
CA LEU A 139 15.93 4.30 2.10
C LEU A 139 15.99 5.31 0.94
N ALA A 140 15.16 6.35 0.99
CA ALA A 140 15.18 7.41 -0.01
C ALA A 140 16.41 8.31 0.12
N ALA A 141 16.87 8.59 1.35
CA ALA A 141 18.09 9.36 1.58
C ALA A 141 19.35 8.62 1.10
N ASP A 142 19.37 7.30 1.24
CA ASP A 142 20.51 6.46 0.81
C ASP A 142 20.52 6.21 -0.72
N ALA A 143 19.49 6.64 -1.45
CA ALA A 143 19.34 6.38 -2.89
C ALA A 143 19.95 7.45 -3.81
N ASP A 144 20.69 8.41 -3.26
CA ASP A 144 21.36 9.50 -3.99
C ASP A 144 22.62 9.02 -4.75
N ASP A 145 22.54 7.82 -5.34
CA ASP A 145 23.52 7.27 -6.27
C ASP A 145 23.17 7.72 -7.70
N GLU A 146 24.17 8.16 -8.48
CA GLU A 146 24.03 8.67 -9.85
C GLU A 146 23.31 7.72 -10.83
N ASP A 147 23.27 6.41 -10.54
CA ASP A 147 22.70 5.40 -11.45
C ASP A 147 21.16 5.28 -11.40
N PHE A 148 20.47 5.73 -10.34
CA PHE A 148 19.02 5.52 -10.17
C PHE A 148 18.21 6.79 -9.84
N GLY A 149 18.84 7.97 -9.85
CA GLY A 149 18.15 9.26 -9.78
C GLY A 149 17.30 9.46 -8.52
N GLY A 150 17.79 9.03 -7.35
CA GLY A 150 17.10 9.24 -6.07
C GLY A 150 15.89 8.33 -5.82
N ILE A 151 15.68 7.29 -6.63
CA ILE A 151 14.60 6.33 -6.39
C ILE A 151 15.00 5.35 -5.27
N PRO A 152 14.26 5.31 -4.13
CA PRO A 152 14.55 4.40 -3.04
C PRO A 152 14.58 2.94 -3.52
N ARG A 153 15.51 2.15 -2.99
CA ARG A 153 15.62 0.71 -3.24
C ARG A 153 15.27 -0.08 -1.98
N PRO A 154 14.53 -1.20 -2.08
CA PRO A 154 14.25 -2.02 -0.91
C PRO A 154 15.51 -2.78 -0.49
N THR A 155 15.78 -2.83 0.81
CA THR A 155 16.82 -3.67 1.41
C THR A 155 16.25 -5.03 1.79
N ALA A 156 17.12 -6.05 1.89
CA ALA A 156 16.69 -7.42 2.24
C ALA A 156 16.00 -7.49 3.62
N ASP A 157 16.41 -6.61 4.55
CA ASP A 157 15.85 -6.54 5.90
C ASP A 157 14.58 -5.70 5.99
N LEU A 158 14.24 -4.93 4.95
CA LEU A 158 13.09 -4.01 4.95
C LEU A 158 11.77 -4.68 5.36
N PRO A 159 11.39 -5.86 4.83
CA PRO A 159 10.16 -6.50 5.27
C PRO A 159 10.16 -6.79 6.78
N THR A 160 11.34 -7.03 7.38
CA THR A 160 11.49 -7.43 8.79
C THR A 160 11.47 -6.21 9.69
N GLU A 161 12.07 -5.11 9.24
CA GLU A 161 11.94 -3.82 9.90
C GLU A 161 10.46 -3.38 9.93
N LEU A 162 9.76 -3.46 8.79
CA LEU A 162 8.35 -3.05 8.67
C LEU A 162 7.40 -3.85 9.57
N ALA A 163 7.62 -5.15 9.68
CA ALA A 163 6.82 -6.02 10.56
C ALA A 163 7.03 -5.70 12.06
N ASN A 164 8.22 -5.19 12.42
CA ASN A 164 8.63 -4.93 13.79
C ASN A 164 8.55 -3.44 14.19
N VAL A 165 8.03 -2.56 13.33
CA VAL A 165 7.89 -1.14 13.65
C VAL A 165 7.01 -1.00 14.90
N PRO A 166 7.50 -0.39 15.99
CA PRO A 166 6.71 -0.19 17.18
C PRO A 166 5.52 0.70 16.85
N VAL A 167 4.33 0.18 17.08
CA VAL A 167 3.12 0.98 16.92
C VAL A 167 3.06 1.93 18.12
N PRO A 168 2.95 3.26 17.91
CA PRO A 168 2.86 4.19 19.04
C PRO A 168 1.68 3.78 19.94
N ALA A 169 1.96 3.58 21.21
CA ALA A 169 0.94 3.37 22.23
C ALA A 169 0.15 4.67 22.38
N GLY A 170 -1.09 4.69 21.91
CA GLY A 170 -2.00 5.81 22.13
C GLY A 170 -2.79 6.24 20.90
N VAL A 171 -3.79 5.43 20.52
CA VAL A 171 -5.20 5.84 20.32
C VAL A 171 -6.04 4.59 20.58
N ASP A 172 -6.03 4.10 21.81
CA ASP A 172 -7.06 3.21 22.33
C ASP A 172 -7.90 4.03 23.30
N ASP A 173 -8.57 5.05 22.76
CA ASP A 173 -9.63 5.80 23.44
C ASP A 173 -10.48 6.49 22.36
N ILE A 174 -11.19 5.68 21.57
CA ILE A 174 -12.42 6.17 20.95
C ILE A 174 -13.53 5.59 21.83
N ASP A 175 -13.93 6.42 22.79
CA ASP A 175 -15.17 6.36 23.55
C ASP A 175 -16.25 5.53 22.83
N LEU A 176 -16.44 4.30 23.30
CA LEU A 176 -17.66 3.52 23.10
C LEU A 176 -18.74 3.90 24.12
N HIS A 177 -18.63 5.07 24.76
CA HIS A 177 -19.74 5.64 25.52
C HIS A 177 -20.84 6.11 24.55
N HIS A 178 -21.72 5.17 24.23
CA HIS A 178 -23.11 5.43 23.90
C HIS A 178 -23.70 6.41 24.94
N THR A 179 -23.70 7.70 24.65
CA THR A 179 -24.63 8.65 25.26
C THR A 179 -26.03 8.33 24.74
N GLY A 180 -26.67 7.36 25.39
CA GLY A 180 -28.11 7.17 25.32
C GLY A 180 -28.78 8.31 26.09
N THR A 181 -29.01 9.43 25.40
CA THR A 181 -29.80 10.55 25.91
C THR A 181 -31.25 10.09 26.03
N GLY A 182 -31.61 9.53 27.18
CA GLY A 182 -32.99 9.22 27.55
C GLY A 182 -33.76 10.51 27.87
N GLN A 183 -34.18 11.24 26.84
CA GLN A 183 -35.14 12.32 26.97
C GLN A 183 -36.53 11.73 26.65
N SER A 184 -37.30 11.40 27.69
CA SER A 184 -38.74 11.13 27.53
C SER A 184 -39.53 12.05 28.44
N LEU A 185 -40.42 12.77 27.78
CA LEU A 185 -41.13 13.97 28.19
C LEU A 185 -42.16 13.67 29.29
N ARG A 186 -42.26 14.61 30.24
CA ARG A 186 -43.38 14.75 31.17
C ARG A 186 -44.67 14.92 30.37
N ALA A 187 -45.64 14.03 30.57
CA ALA A 187 -47.04 14.27 30.22
C ALA A 187 -47.77 14.80 31.46
N THR A 188 -48.29 16.01 31.34
CA THR A 188 -49.18 16.68 32.29
C THR A 188 -50.63 16.21 32.02
N ALA A 189 -51.35 15.96 33.11
CA ALA A 189 -52.77 15.57 33.17
C ALA A 189 -53.72 16.65 32.63
N PRO A 190 -55.02 16.30 32.52
CA PRO A 190 -55.99 16.94 33.41
C PRO A 190 -56.65 15.98 34.39
#